data_AF-A0AAU6AX85-F1
#
_entry.id   AF-A0AAU6AX85-F1
#
_cell.length_a   1.000
_cell.length_b   1.000
_cell.length_c   1.000
_cell.angle_alpha   90.00
_cell.angle_beta   90.00
_cell.angle_gamma   90.00
#
_symmetry.space_group_name_H-M   'P 1'
#
loop_
_entity.id
_entity.type
_entity.pdbx_description
1 polymer ?
#
loop_
_entity_poly.entity_id
_entity_poly.type
_entity_poly.pdbx_seq_one_letter_code
_entity_poly.pdbx_strand_id
1 'polypeptide(L)' 'MTGQTDADPREQHRPGIPLGRTGDAPEVAAAIAFLATPAAGYITGASLLVDGGLTQMGAQAGTAFPDDSWRRP' A
#
# COMPACT_ATOMS: atom_id res chain seq x y z
N MET A 1 -7.76 -15.87 11.86
CA MET A 1 -6.46 -16.10 12.51
C MET A 1 -5.59 -16.94 11.57
N THR A 2 -5.08 -16.32 10.50
CA THR A 2 -4.50 -16.99 9.31
C THR A 2 -3.01 -17.38 9.44
N GLY A 3 -2.44 -17.38 10.65
CA GLY A 3 -1.04 -17.76 10.86
C GLY A 3 -0.01 -16.84 10.18
N GLN A 4 -0.39 -15.61 9.84
CA GLN A 4 0.47 -14.62 9.17
C GLN A 4 1.30 -13.76 10.14
N THR A 5 1.45 -14.15 11.41
CA THR A 5 1.92 -13.25 12.48
C THR A 5 3.43 -13.19 12.70
N ASP A 6 4.24 -14.00 12.00
CA ASP A 6 5.67 -14.11 12.34
C ASP A 6 6.61 -13.29 11.43
N ALA A 7 6.14 -12.75 10.31
CA ALA A 7 6.96 -11.95 9.39
C ALA A 7 6.44 -10.53 9.27
N ASP A 8 7.34 -9.55 9.38
CA ASP A 8 7.02 -8.15 9.13
C ASP A 8 6.62 -7.97 7.65
N PRO A 9 5.39 -7.52 7.34
CA PRO A 9 4.94 -7.33 5.95
C PRO A 9 5.86 -6.39 5.15
N ARG A 10 6.55 -5.48 5.84
CA ARG A 10 7.43 -4.49 5.23
C ARG A 10 8.73 -5.09 4.70
N GLU A 11 9.13 -6.26 5.20
CA GLU A 11 10.29 -7.02 4.72
C GLU A 11 9.96 -7.84 3.47
N GLN A 12 8.68 -8.03 3.16
CA GLN A 12 8.26 -8.75 1.97
C GLN A 12 8.41 -7.87 0.73
N HIS A 13 9.45 -8.15 -0.06
CA HIS A 13 9.66 -7.51 -1.36
C HIS A 13 8.51 -7.82 -2.32
N ARG A 14 7.97 -6.78 -2.95
CA ARG A 14 6.84 -6.81 -3.89
C ARG A 14 7.19 -5.92 -5.08
N PRO A 15 7.90 -6.42 -6.09
CA PRO A 15 8.38 -5.60 -7.21
C PRO A 15 7.23 -4.96 -8.01
N GLY A 16 6.06 -5.61 -8.07
CA GLY A 16 4.87 -5.08 -8.72
C GLY A 16 4.16 -3.94 -7.99
N ILE A 17 4.55 -3.62 -6.75
CA ILE A 17 4.05 -2.46 -6.00
C ILE A 17 5.09 -1.33 -6.17
N PRO A 18 4.70 -0.10 -6.54
CA PRO A 18 5.65 1.01 -6.68
C PRO A 18 6.50 1.28 -5.42
N LEU A 19 5.93 1.12 -4.22
CA LEU A 19 6.68 1.19 -2.96
C LEU A 19 7.63 0.00 -2.71
N GLY A 20 7.53 -1.07 -3.50
CA GLY A 20 8.45 -2.22 -3.48
C GLY A 20 8.21 -3.22 -2.36
N ARG A 21 7.17 -3.02 -1.54
CA ARG A 21 6.85 -3.86 -0.38
C ARG A 21 5.36 -3.94 -0.11
N THR A 22 4.96 -4.93 0.68
CA THR A 22 3.61 -4.98 1.24
C THR A 22 3.40 -3.84 2.25
N GLY A 23 2.18 -3.31 2.31
CA GLY A 23 1.78 -2.36 3.35
C GLY A 23 1.51 -3.06 4.69
N ASP A 24 1.71 -2.34 5.79
CA ASP A 24 1.42 -2.83 7.13
C ASP A 24 0.16 -2.20 7.72
N ALA A 25 -0.51 -2.91 8.64
CA ALA A 25 -1.75 -2.46 9.26
C ALA A 25 -1.65 -1.08 9.96
N PRO A 26 -0.54 -0.75 10.67
CA PRO A 26 -0.35 0.57 11.27
C PRO A 26 -0.31 1.71 10.24
N GLU A 27 0.10 1.47 8.99
CA GLU A 27 0.14 2.50 7.95
C GLU A 27 -1.27 2.89 7.50
N VAL A 28 -2.16 1.90 7.35
CA VAL A 28 -3.59 2.14 7.09
C VAL A 28 -4.26 2.79 8.31
N ALA A 29 -3.94 2.31 9.52
CA ALA A 29 -4.47 2.88 10.75
C ALA A 29 -4.06 4.35 10.93
N ALA A 30 -2.83 4.74 10.54
CA ALA A 30 -2.38 6.12 10.59
C ALA A 30 -3.18 7.04 9.65
N ALA A 31 -3.50 6.58 8.44
CA ALA A 31 -4.37 7.32 7.52
C ALA A 31 -5.79 7.51 8.09
N ILE A 32 -6.36 6.45 8.67
CA ILE A 32 -7.67 6.51 9.36
C ILE A 32 -7.61 7.47 10.54
N ALA A 33 -6.56 7.38 11.37
CA ALA A 33 -6.38 8.23 12.53
C ALA A 33 -6.31 9.71 12.12
N PHE A 34 -5.61 10.05 11.04
CA PHE A 34 -5.61 11.40 10.49
C PHE A 34 -7.02 11.88 10.10
N LEU A 35 -7.78 11.04 9.38
CA LEU A 35 -9.16 11.37 8.99
C LEU A 35 -10.10 11.60 10.18
N ALA A 36 -9.79 11.02 11.34
CA ALA A 36 -10.54 11.23 12.58
C ALA A 36 -10.18 12.53 13.32
N THR A 37 -9.19 13.29 12.85
CA THR A 37 -8.78 14.56 13.48
C THR A 37 -9.55 15.77 12.92
N PRO A 38 -9.61 16.90 13.66
CA PRO A 38 -10.16 18.15 13.14
C PRO A 38 -9.46 18.68 11.88
N ALA A 39 -8.19 18.32 11.65
CA ALA A 39 -7.42 18.75 10.48
C ALA A 39 -7.99 18.21 9.16
N ALA A 40 -8.71 17.08 9.21
CA ALA A 40 -9.40 16.50 8.06
C ALA A 40 -10.82 17.04 7.87
N GLY A 41 -11.23 18.09 8.59
CA GLY A 41 -12.62 18.55 8.67
C GLY A 41 -13.29 18.98 7.35
N TYR A 42 -12.53 19.14 6.27
CA TYR A 42 -13.07 19.44 4.93
C TYR A 42 -12.92 18.26 3.93
N ILE A 43 -12.44 17.11 4.39
CA ILE A 43 -12.30 15.90 3.59
C ILE A 43 -13.58 15.09 3.73
N THR A 44 -14.42 15.09 2.70
CA THR A 44 -15.66 14.31 2.64
C THR A 44 -15.96 13.89 1.20
N GLY A 45 -16.64 12.76 1.01
CA GLY A 45 -16.99 12.23 -0.31
C GLY A 45 -15.81 11.74 -1.16
N ALA A 46 -14.64 11.55 -0.55
CA ALA A 46 -13.41 11.15 -1.23
C ALA A 46 -12.98 9.72 -0.85
N SER A 47 -12.41 9.00 -1.82
CA SER A 47 -11.70 7.73 -1.59
C SER A 47 -10.21 8.01 -1.45
N LEU A 48 -9.62 7.69 -0.29
CA LEU A 48 -8.19 7.82 -0.06
C LEU A 48 -7.51 6.46 -0.27
N LEU A 49 -6.63 6.38 -1.27
CA LEU A 49 -5.86 5.17 -1.53
C LEU A 49 -4.64 5.08 -0.59
N VAL A 50 -4.49 3.93 0.06
CA VAL A 50 -3.35 3.58 0.91
C VAL A 50 -2.81 2.22 0.46
N ASP A 51 -2.19 2.19 -0.72
CA ASP A 51 -1.88 0.95 -1.45
C ASP A 51 -0.44 0.87 -1.99
N GLY A 52 0.44 1.77 -1.54
CA GLY A 52 1.83 1.82 -2.02
C GLY A 52 1.97 2.14 -3.51
N GLY A 53 0.92 2.73 -4.13
CA GLY A 53 0.88 3.10 -5.55
C GLY A 53 0.34 2.00 -6.47
N LEU A 54 -0.15 0.89 -5.93
CA LEU A 54 -0.59 -0.27 -6.72
C LEU A 54 -1.66 0.12 -7.76
N THR A 55 -2.60 0.99 -7.43
CA THR A 55 -3.67 1.41 -8.35
C THR A 55 -3.16 2.25 -9.54
N GLN A 56 -1.96 2.81 -9.46
CA GLN A 56 -1.33 3.49 -10.60
C GLN A 56 -0.77 2.50 -11.63
N MET A 57 -0.74 1.21 -11.29
CA MET A 57 -0.30 0.16 -12.18
C MET A 57 -1.48 -0.49 -12.91
N GLY A 58 -1.22 -1.15 -14.04
CA GLY A 58 -2.24 -1.94 -14.74
C GLY A 58 -2.72 -3.14 -13.90
N ALA A 59 -3.91 -3.66 -14.21
CA ALA A 59 -4.63 -4.67 -13.41
C ALA A 59 -3.82 -5.95 -13.06
N GLN A 60 -2.76 -6.26 -13.79
CA GLN A 60 -1.93 -7.45 -13.58
C GLN A 60 -0.60 -7.17 -12.87
N ALA A 61 -0.24 -5.91 -12.65
CA ALA A 61 1.10 -5.52 -12.21
C ALA A 61 1.52 -6.11 -10.86
N GLY A 62 0.60 -6.26 -9.91
CA GLY A 62 0.90 -6.77 -8.57
C GLY A 62 1.49 -8.19 -8.55
N THR A 63 1.28 -8.98 -9.60
CA THR A 63 1.79 -10.36 -9.72
C THR A 63 2.53 -10.66 -11.02
N ALA A 64 2.40 -9.79 -12.03
CA ALA A 64 3.02 -10.00 -13.35
C ALA A 64 4.53 -9.67 -13.39
N PHE A 65 5.04 -8.90 -12.42
CA PHE A 65 6.45 -8.51 -12.39
C PHE A 65 7.24 -9.40 -11.44
N PRO A 66 8.25 -10.16 -11.93
CA PRO A 66 9.09 -11.00 -11.08
C PRO A 66 10.18 -10.19 -10.36
N ASP A 67 10.52 -8.99 -10.84
CA ASP A 67 11.57 -8.13 -10.32
C ASP A 67 11.35 -6.64 -10.68
N ASP A 68 12.27 -5.77 -10.27
CA ASP A 68 12.20 -4.31 -10.44
C ASP A 68 12.67 -3.81 -11.84
N SER A 69 12.87 -4.68 -12.83
CA SER A 69 13.35 -4.30 -14.17
C SER A 69 12.46 -3.28 -14.87
N TRP A 70 11.15 -3.32 -14.63
CA TRP A 70 10.16 -2.39 -15.19
C TRP A 70 10.39 -0.92 -14.80
N ARG A 71 11.17 -0.66 -13.74
CA ARG A 71 11.48 0.70 -13.26
C ARG A 71 12.62 1.36 -14.04
N ARG A 72 13.37 0.59 -14.84
CA ARG A 72 14.50 1.10 -15.60
C ARG A 72 14.00 1.56 -16.98
N PRO A 73 14.41 2.75 -17.45
CA PRO A 73 14.01 3.28 -18.75
C PRO A 73 14.57 2.46 -19.92
#